data_AF-A0A5C7PAW3-F1
#
_entry.id   AF-A0A5C7PAW3-F1
#
_cell.length_a   1.000
_cell.length_b   1.000
_cell.length_c   1.000
_cell.angle_alpha   90.00
_cell.angle_beta   90.00
_cell.angle_gamma   90.00
#
_symmetry.space_group_name_H-M   'P 1'
#
loop_
_entity.id
_entity.type
_entity.pdbx_description
1 polymer ?
#
loop_
_entity_poly.entity_id
_entity_poly.type
_entity_poly.pdbx_seq_one_letter_code
_entity_poly.pdbx_strand_id
1 'polypeptide(L)'
;MGFWHTGYEEFHEPTGLPEFDYRQPQQVRYACEHCGLHFGDVEELRRHRFEQHPLRQPVLLIRGRTRDSMPLVISTPLLPSDVVIEDASKCFVNGASVAPSALPQLLAAMSRQFVELTLQNEGASTHCALDFQIAAEADLAGVEAAFLRLARDRTLGIEAIGGFIEDCRAFKTARLYCDGICHYLYGVLAKEQAPDTGLHQGQYKERYLRAQDELSGFDRPLANSIRSLVAFHFNHFADAATLAAEGGLRHAARAFEGLLKGLPWHFELERSAATGGAVEDLLTDQDTLEILADASHGLFELTTRTDVLQGHLRRAGMGYDRLKRALLTCEALAACQDTDSHVAARRLAREYLPQADTRVWAEAMLERLKTL
;
A
#
# COMPACT_ATOMS: atom_id res chain seq x y z
N MET A 1 54.60 -99.53 31.01
CA MET A 1 53.15 -99.27 31.08
C MET A 1 52.96 -97.77 31.09
N GLY A 2 52.36 -97.22 30.04
CA GLY A 2 52.23 -95.76 29.82
C GLY A 2 52.96 -95.28 28.58
N PHE A 3 52.41 -95.62 27.42
CA PHE A 3 52.81 -95.16 26.09
C PHE A 3 52.35 -93.70 25.96
N TRP A 4 53.26 -92.73 25.89
CA TRP A 4 52.90 -91.34 25.60
C TRP A 4 52.69 -91.18 24.11
N HIS A 5 51.44 -90.87 23.76
CA HIS A 5 50.99 -90.68 22.39
C HIS A 5 51.58 -89.40 21.77
N THR A 6 52.04 -89.61 20.54
CA THR A 6 52.15 -88.72 19.39
C THR A 6 51.31 -87.43 19.42
N GLY A 7 51.99 -86.31 19.12
CA GLY A 7 51.68 -85.46 17.96
C GLY A 7 50.40 -84.64 17.99
N TYR A 8 50.57 -83.32 18.08
CA TYR A 8 49.88 -82.35 17.20
C TYR A 8 50.83 -81.18 16.99
N GLU A 9 51.61 -81.25 15.90
CA GLU A 9 52.10 -80.04 15.25
C GLU A 9 50.87 -79.28 14.76
N GLU A 10 50.75 -78.01 15.16
CA GLU A 10 49.71 -77.10 14.68
C GLU A 10 49.94 -76.83 13.19
N PHE A 11 49.38 -77.69 12.34
CA PHE A 11 49.22 -77.45 10.91
C PHE A 11 48.21 -76.33 10.72
N HIS A 12 48.69 -75.10 10.60
CA HIS A 12 47.91 -74.01 10.00
C HIS A 12 47.81 -74.27 8.48
N GLU A 13 46.78 -74.97 8.05
CA GLU A 13 46.36 -74.92 6.65
C GLU A 13 45.91 -73.48 6.34
N PRO A 14 46.47 -72.82 5.31
CA PRO A 14 45.94 -71.54 4.88
C PRO A 14 44.55 -71.76 4.27
N THR A 15 43.51 -71.49 5.05
CA THR A 15 42.12 -71.42 4.56
C THR A 15 41.94 -70.13 3.74
N GLY A 16 42.48 -70.13 2.52
CA GLY A 16 42.22 -69.12 1.49
C GLY A 16 41.87 -69.84 0.19
N LEU A 17 40.70 -69.54 -0.38
CA LEU A 17 40.32 -70.03 -1.71
C LEU A 17 41.32 -69.46 -2.75
N PRO A 18 41.98 -70.28 -3.58
CA PRO A 18 43.06 -69.80 -4.46
C PRO A 18 42.66 -68.86 -5.61
N GLU A 19 41.37 -68.57 -5.82
CA GLU A 19 40.90 -67.80 -6.98
C GLU A 19 39.68 -66.91 -6.67
N PHE A 20 39.63 -66.27 -5.49
CA PHE A 20 38.74 -65.13 -5.31
C PHE A 20 39.51 -63.84 -5.54
N ASP A 21 39.38 -63.30 -6.76
CA ASP A 21 39.78 -61.95 -7.11
C ASP A 21 38.98 -60.99 -6.21
N TYR A 22 39.59 -60.50 -5.12
CA TYR A 22 39.04 -59.42 -4.30
C TYR A 22 38.97 -58.16 -5.16
N ARG A 23 37.97 -58.08 -6.04
CA ARG A 23 37.65 -56.86 -6.76
C ARG A 23 37.27 -55.84 -5.70
N GLN A 24 38.06 -54.78 -5.59
CA GLN A 24 37.71 -53.65 -4.74
C GLN A 24 36.24 -53.28 -5.02
N PRO A 25 35.40 -53.09 -3.98
CA PRO A 25 34.02 -52.70 -4.19
C PRO A 25 34.03 -51.45 -5.06
N GLN A 26 33.28 -51.48 -6.16
CA GLN A 26 33.17 -50.32 -7.05
C GLN A 26 32.81 -49.11 -6.20
N GLN A 27 33.62 -48.05 -6.29
CA GLN A 27 33.35 -46.81 -5.57
C GLN A 27 31.89 -46.40 -5.82
N VAL A 28 31.15 -46.15 -4.74
CA VAL A 28 29.77 -45.67 -4.83
C VAL A 28 29.81 -44.34 -5.57
N ARG A 29 29.23 -44.31 -6.77
CA ARG A 29 29.14 -43.10 -7.60
C ARG A 29 27.72 -42.58 -7.51
N TYR A 30 27.59 -41.30 -7.15
CA TYR A 30 26.31 -40.61 -7.10
C TYR A 30 26.10 -39.85 -8.41
N ALA A 31 25.03 -40.16 -9.14
CA ALA A 31 24.71 -39.49 -10.39
C ALA A 31 23.76 -38.30 -10.14
N CYS A 32 24.01 -37.18 -10.84
CA CYS A 32 23.06 -36.08 -10.91
C CYS A 32 21.91 -36.44 -11.87
N GLU A 33 20.67 -36.34 -11.38
CA GLU A 33 19.47 -36.65 -12.16
C GLU A 33 19.21 -35.64 -13.30
N HIS A 34 19.76 -34.42 -13.20
CA HIS A 34 19.54 -33.36 -14.19
C HIS A 34 20.56 -33.35 -15.35
N CYS A 35 21.80 -33.81 -15.12
CA CYS A 35 22.87 -33.72 -16.11
C CYS A 35 23.68 -35.02 -16.31
N GLY A 36 23.45 -36.06 -15.49
CA GLY A 36 24.13 -37.35 -15.58
C GLY A 36 25.60 -37.34 -15.13
N LEU A 37 26.11 -36.24 -14.57
CA LEU A 37 27.46 -36.20 -13.98
C LEU A 37 27.54 -37.09 -12.73
N HIS A 38 28.68 -37.76 -12.55
CA HIS A 38 28.90 -38.69 -11.44
C HIS A 38 29.88 -38.07 -10.44
N PHE A 39 29.56 -38.20 -9.16
CA PHE A 39 30.32 -37.65 -8.04
C PHE A 39 30.74 -38.76 -7.09
N GLY A 40 31.88 -38.57 -6.42
CA GLY A 40 32.41 -39.53 -5.45
C GLY A 40 31.75 -39.44 -4.07
N ASP A 41 31.06 -38.33 -3.80
CA ASP A 41 30.39 -38.06 -2.53
C ASP A 41 29.03 -37.36 -2.72
N VAL A 42 28.14 -37.54 -1.74
CA VAL A 42 26.80 -36.93 -1.72
C VAL A 42 26.88 -35.42 -1.56
N GLU A 43 27.83 -34.90 -0.78
CA GLU A 43 27.99 -33.44 -0.59
C GLU A 43 28.46 -32.75 -1.87
N GLU A 44 29.32 -33.40 -2.66
CA GLU A 44 29.71 -32.89 -3.98
C GLU A 44 28.54 -32.85 -4.95
N LEU A 45 27.69 -33.90 -4.95
CA LEU A 45 26.46 -33.92 -5.73
C LEU A 45 25.48 -32.82 -5.27
N ARG A 46 25.34 -32.59 -3.97
CA ARG A 46 24.48 -31.53 -3.41
C ARG A 46 24.96 -30.14 -3.80
N ARG A 47 26.26 -29.85 -3.63
CA ARG A 47 26.88 -28.59 -4.05
C ARG A 47 26.69 -28.37 -5.56
N HIS A 48 26.93 -29.40 -6.36
CA HIS A 48 26.70 -29.34 -7.80
C HIS A 48 25.23 -29.03 -8.14
N ARG A 49 24.26 -29.71 -7.52
CA ARG A 49 22.83 -29.42 -7.72
C ARG A 49 22.48 -28.00 -7.32
N PHE A 50 23.00 -27.50 -6.20
CA PHE A 50 22.73 -26.13 -5.75
C PHE A 50 23.32 -25.07 -6.69
N GLU A 51 24.56 -25.27 -7.17
CA GLU A 51 25.28 -24.30 -8.00
C GLU A 51 24.87 -24.35 -9.49
N GLN A 52 24.65 -25.54 -10.04
CA GLN A 52 24.43 -25.76 -11.47
C GLN A 52 22.95 -26.02 -11.82
N HIS A 53 22.13 -26.37 -10.84
CA HIS A 53 20.70 -26.65 -10.99
C HIS A 53 19.86 -25.95 -9.92
N PRO A 54 19.95 -24.62 -9.79
CA PRO A 54 19.20 -23.89 -8.77
C PRO A 54 17.70 -24.16 -8.95
N LEU A 55 17.08 -24.72 -7.91
CA LEU A 55 15.63 -24.92 -7.83
C LEU A 55 14.96 -23.55 -7.80
N ARG A 56 14.45 -23.12 -8.95
CA ARG A 56 13.64 -21.90 -9.03
C ARG A 56 12.29 -22.20 -8.40
N GLN A 57 11.83 -21.33 -7.51
CA GLN A 57 10.48 -21.47 -6.97
C GLN A 57 9.48 -20.95 -8.01
N PRO A 58 8.38 -21.68 -8.27
CA PRO A 58 7.29 -21.14 -9.07
C PRO A 58 6.76 -19.85 -8.43
N VAL A 59 6.61 -18.78 -9.21
CA VAL A 59 6.11 -17.50 -8.71
C VAL A 59 4.82 -17.11 -9.43
N LEU A 60 3.83 -16.69 -8.65
CA LEU A 60 2.65 -16.00 -9.17
C LEU A 60 2.81 -14.49 -8.93
N LEU A 61 2.75 -13.72 -10.00
CA LEU A 61 2.71 -12.28 -9.98
C LEU A 61 1.32 -11.81 -10.40
N ILE A 62 0.63 -11.10 -9.50
CA ILE A 62 -0.63 -10.42 -9.83
C ILE A 62 -0.33 -8.92 -9.84
N ARG A 63 -0.46 -8.28 -11.02
CA ARG A 63 -0.13 -6.87 -11.26
C ARG A 63 1.28 -6.50 -10.75
N GLY A 64 2.24 -7.40 -11.00
CA GLY A 64 3.64 -7.22 -10.63
C GLY A 64 3.97 -7.40 -9.15
N ARG A 65 3.05 -7.93 -8.32
CA ARG A 65 3.29 -8.18 -6.89
C ARG A 65 3.26 -9.68 -6.58
N THR A 66 4.26 -10.14 -5.82
CA THR A 66 4.27 -11.45 -5.14
C THR A 66 3.69 -11.31 -3.73
N ARG A 67 3.03 -12.35 -3.22
CA ARG A 67 2.62 -12.43 -1.81
C ARG A 67 2.68 -13.87 -1.31
N ASP A 68 3.27 -14.03 -0.12
CA ASP A 68 3.74 -15.34 0.36
C ASP A 68 2.93 -15.94 1.53
N SER A 69 1.82 -15.36 1.99
CA SER A 69 1.14 -15.93 3.17
C SER A 69 -0.33 -15.60 3.44
N MET A 70 -0.93 -14.58 2.82
CA MET A 70 -2.34 -14.23 3.03
C MET A 70 -3.14 -14.28 1.74
N PRO A 71 -4.45 -14.61 1.81
CA PRO A 71 -5.29 -14.53 0.64
C PRO A 71 -5.25 -13.12 0.05
N LEU A 72 -4.89 -13.02 -1.22
CA LEU A 72 -4.88 -11.75 -1.93
C LEU A 72 -6.32 -11.43 -2.34
N VAL A 73 -6.89 -10.37 -1.76
CA VAL A 73 -8.21 -9.87 -2.14
C VAL A 73 -8.11 -9.14 -3.47
N ILE A 74 -8.91 -9.58 -4.44
CA ILE A 74 -9.03 -9.00 -5.78
C ILE A 74 -10.38 -8.30 -5.87
N SER A 75 -10.37 -6.97 -5.73
CA SER A 75 -11.58 -6.13 -5.79
C SER A 75 -11.85 -5.55 -7.18
N THR A 76 -10.94 -5.74 -8.13
CA THR A 76 -11.07 -5.28 -9.53
C THR A 76 -10.87 -6.41 -10.52
N PRO A 77 -11.57 -6.36 -11.67
CA PRO A 77 -11.35 -7.31 -12.75
C PRO A 77 -9.86 -7.39 -13.13
N LEU A 78 -9.35 -8.61 -13.24
CA LEU A 78 -8.02 -8.86 -13.77
C LEU A 78 -8.08 -8.93 -15.28
N LEU A 79 -7.08 -8.34 -15.94
CA LEU A 79 -6.78 -8.69 -17.32
C LEU A 79 -5.89 -9.94 -17.34
N PRO A 80 -5.92 -10.78 -18.39
CA PRO A 80 -4.98 -11.89 -18.50
C PRO A 80 -3.51 -11.45 -18.43
N SER A 81 -3.19 -10.22 -18.86
CA SER A 81 -1.85 -9.63 -18.74
C SER A 81 -1.43 -9.32 -17.31
N ASP A 82 -2.38 -9.19 -16.39
CA ASP A 82 -2.10 -8.90 -14.97
C ASP A 82 -1.57 -10.14 -14.24
N VAL A 83 -1.77 -11.33 -14.81
CA VAL A 83 -1.38 -12.61 -14.22
C VAL A 83 -0.14 -13.12 -14.92
N VAL A 84 0.99 -13.05 -14.24
CA VAL A 84 2.26 -13.58 -14.74
C VAL A 84 2.68 -14.77 -13.87
N ILE A 85 3.09 -15.84 -14.52
CA ILE A 85 3.52 -17.09 -13.89
C ILE A 85 4.95 -17.34 -14.33
N GLU A 86 5.84 -17.50 -13.36
CA GLU A 86 7.26 -17.78 -13.60
C GLU A 86 7.64 -19.15 -13.04
N ASP A 87 8.53 -19.85 -13.75
CA ASP A 87 9.14 -21.11 -13.32
C ASP A 87 8.15 -22.22 -12.87
N ALA A 88 6.92 -22.22 -13.39
CA ALA A 88 5.89 -23.24 -13.12
C ALA A 88 5.63 -24.14 -14.34
N SER A 89 5.63 -25.47 -14.14
CA SER A 89 5.27 -26.43 -15.19
C SER A 89 3.85 -26.99 -15.04
N LYS A 90 3.29 -26.97 -13.82
CA LYS A 90 1.92 -27.41 -13.53
C LYS A 90 1.23 -26.39 -12.63
N CYS A 91 -0.05 -26.14 -12.90
CA CYS A 91 -0.89 -25.29 -12.07
C CYS A 91 -2.12 -26.08 -11.61
N PHE A 92 -2.54 -25.86 -10.38
CA PHE A 92 -3.77 -26.42 -9.83
C PHE A 92 -4.64 -25.31 -9.26
N VAL A 93 -5.92 -25.34 -9.58
CA VAL A 93 -6.94 -24.38 -9.12
C VAL A 93 -7.99 -25.16 -8.36
N ASN A 94 -8.09 -24.94 -7.05
CA ASN A 94 -8.94 -25.72 -6.14
C ASN A 94 -8.74 -27.25 -6.31
N GLY A 95 -7.49 -27.67 -6.53
CA GLY A 95 -7.10 -29.07 -6.78
C GLY A 95 -7.28 -29.57 -8.22
N ALA A 96 -7.93 -28.82 -9.11
CA ALA A 96 -8.07 -29.19 -10.52
C ALA A 96 -6.85 -28.75 -11.34
N SER A 97 -6.28 -29.65 -12.15
CA SER A 97 -5.12 -29.35 -13.01
C SER A 97 -5.51 -28.40 -14.15
N VAL A 98 -4.75 -27.31 -14.30
CA VAL A 98 -4.92 -26.29 -15.33
C VAL A 98 -3.58 -26.05 -16.01
N ALA A 99 -3.59 -25.89 -17.34
CA ALA A 99 -2.38 -25.53 -18.08
C ALA A 99 -1.90 -24.13 -17.65
N PRO A 100 -0.59 -23.91 -17.42
CA PRO A 100 -0.07 -22.59 -17.02
C PRO A 100 -0.49 -21.46 -17.98
N SER A 101 -0.58 -21.75 -19.28
CA SER A 101 -1.02 -20.79 -20.29
C SER A 101 -2.52 -20.43 -20.23
N ALA A 102 -3.35 -21.29 -19.64
CA ALA A 102 -4.79 -21.11 -19.51
C ALA A 102 -5.20 -20.43 -18.19
N LEU A 103 -4.30 -20.45 -17.19
CA LEU A 103 -4.56 -19.89 -15.87
C LEU A 103 -4.88 -18.39 -15.91
N PRO A 104 -4.18 -17.54 -16.69
CA PRO A 104 -4.51 -16.12 -16.79
C PRO A 104 -5.94 -15.83 -17.27
N GLN A 105 -6.42 -16.52 -18.31
CA GLN A 105 -7.79 -16.31 -18.78
C GLN A 105 -8.82 -16.84 -17.77
N LEU A 106 -8.51 -17.97 -17.11
CA LEU A 106 -9.37 -18.53 -16.08
C LEU A 106 -9.55 -17.56 -14.91
N LEU A 107 -8.45 -16.99 -14.38
CA LEU A 107 -8.48 -16.02 -13.29
C LEU A 107 -9.16 -14.69 -13.68
N ALA A 108 -8.95 -14.22 -14.92
CA ALA A 108 -9.60 -13.02 -15.43
C ALA A 108 -11.13 -13.13 -15.53
N ALA A 109 -11.68 -14.34 -15.71
CA ALA A 109 -13.13 -14.58 -15.76
C ALA A 109 -13.79 -14.63 -14.36
N MET A 110 -13.00 -14.64 -13.29
CA MET A 110 -13.49 -14.78 -11.92
C MET A 110 -13.91 -13.44 -11.34
N SER A 111 -14.96 -13.44 -10.52
CA SER A 111 -15.46 -12.20 -9.89
C SER A 111 -15.83 -12.33 -8.42
N ARG A 112 -16.38 -13.47 -7.99
CA ARG A 112 -16.86 -13.68 -6.61
C ARG A 112 -16.59 -15.08 -6.11
N GLN A 113 -15.33 -15.35 -5.81
CA GLN A 113 -14.92 -16.69 -5.39
C GLN A 113 -13.57 -16.70 -4.71
N PHE A 114 -13.45 -17.58 -3.73
CA PHE A 114 -12.17 -17.94 -3.12
C PHE A 114 -11.51 -19.05 -3.93
N VAL A 115 -10.21 -18.90 -4.19
CA VAL A 115 -9.44 -19.78 -5.06
C VAL A 115 -8.12 -20.12 -4.39
N GLU A 116 -7.88 -21.40 -4.20
CA GLU A 116 -6.59 -21.95 -3.79
C GLU A 116 -5.81 -22.35 -5.05
N LEU A 117 -4.64 -21.75 -5.21
CA LEU A 117 -3.74 -21.98 -6.32
C LEU A 117 -2.49 -22.71 -5.82
N THR A 118 -2.11 -23.76 -6.54
CA THR A 118 -0.84 -24.45 -6.34
C THR A 118 -0.06 -24.45 -7.63
N LEU A 119 1.08 -23.75 -7.64
CA LEU A 119 2.05 -23.78 -8.74
C LEU A 119 3.12 -24.81 -8.42
N GLN A 120 3.50 -25.64 -9.38
CA GLN A 120 4.51 -26.68 -9.20
C GLN A 120 5.49 -26.70 -10.36
N ASN A 121 6.73 -27.04 -10.06
CA ASN A 121 7.73 -27.49 -11.02
C ASN A 121 8.41 -28.78 -10.54
N GLU A 122 9.54 -29.17 -11.15
CA GLU A 122 10.20 -30.46 -10.90
C GLU A 122 10.73 -30.65 -9.46
N GLY A 123 10.76 -29.61 -8.63
CA GLY A 123 11.22 -29.76 -7.24
C GLY A 123 10.71 -28.72 -6.25
N ALA A 124 9.82 -27.81 -6.65
CA ALA A 124 9.25 -26.80 -5.77
C ALA A 124 7.75 -26.61 -6.02
N SER A 125 7.03 -26.27 -4.94
CA SER A 125 5.60 -25.97 -4.97
C SER A 125 5.33 -24.67 -4.22
N THR A 126 4.53 -23.80 -4.82
CA THR A 126 4.10 -22.54 -4.23
C THR A 126 2.59 -22.55 -4.09
N HIS A 127 2.11 -22.28 -2.87
CA HIS A 127 0.69 -22.19 -2.57
C HIS A 127 0.29 -20.73 -2.39
N CYS A 128 -0.78 -20.32 -3.03
CA CYS A 128 -1.36 -18.99 -2.85
C CYS A 128 -2.88 -19.08 -2.81
N ALA A 129 -3.49 -18.16 -2.07
CA ALA A 129 -4.94 -18.03 -2.00
C ALA A 129 -5.33 -16.68 -2.61
N LEU A 130 -6.36 -16.67 -3.44
CA LEU A 130 -6.94 -15.48 -4.04
C LEU A 130 -8.41 -15.40 -3.60
N ASP A 131 -8.85 -14.22 -3.21
CA ASP A 131 -10.25 -13.97 -2.87
C ASP A 131 -10.83 -12.90 -3.79
N PHE A 132 -11.57 -13.34 -4.81
CA PHE A 132 -12.22 -12.43 -5.75
C PHE A 132 -13.47 -11.82 -5.09
N GLN A 133 -13.43 -10.51 -4.87
CA GLN A 133 -14.51 -9.71 -4.30
C GLN A 133 -14.85 -8.53 -5.22
N ILE A 134 -15.14 -8.83 -6.49
CA ILE A 134 -15.47 -7.81 -7.49
C ILE A 134 -16.95 -7.43 -7.33
N ALA A 135 -17.16 -6.15 -6.99
CA ALA A 135 -18.48 -5.57 -6.84
C ALA A 135 -19.19 -5.41 -8.20
N ALA A 136 -20.51 -5.59 -8.22
CA ALA A 136 -21.30 -5.25 -9.40
C ALA A 136 -21.43 -3.74 -9.54
N GLU A 137 -21.40 -3.24 -10.78
CA GLU A 137 -21.57 -1.82 -11.06
C GLU A 137 -22.89 -1.25 -10.52
N ALA A 138 -23.98 -2.01 -10.60
CA ALA A 138 -25.28 -1.62 -10.07
C ALA A 138 -25.27 -1.46 -8.53
N ASP A 139 -24.53 -2.32 -7.83
CA ASP A 139 -24.39 -2.25 -6.37
C ASP A 139 -23.54 -1.04 -5.97
N LEU A 140 -22.44 -0.78 -6.70
CA LEU A 140 -21.59 0.39 -6.46
C LEU A 140 -22.36 1.71 -6.68
N ALA A 141 -23.10 1.81 -7.78
CA ALA A 141 -23.96 2.96 -8.06
C ALA A 141 -25.06 3.12 -7.01
N GLY A 142 -25.59 2.01 -6.48
CA GLY A 142 -26.55 2.01 -5.38
C GLY A 142 -25.99 2.60 -4.09
N VAL A 143 -24.76 2.23 -3.72
CA VAL A 143 -24.04 2.79 -2.57
C VAL A 143 -23.79 4.29 -2.77
N GLU A 144 -23.32 4.72 -3.94
CA GLU A 144 -23.12 6.15 -4.24
C GLU A 144 -24.44 6.94 -4.17
N ALA A 145 -25.54 6.38 -4.67
CA ALA A 145 -26.85 7.02 -4.55
C ALA A 145 -27.33 7.13 -3.10
N ALA A 146 -27.02 6.14 -2.25
CA ALA A 146 -27.29 6.21 -0.80
C ALA A 146 -26.43 7.29 -0.13
N PHE A 147 -25.16 7.37 -0.49
CA PHE A 147 -24.26 8.39 0.01
C PHE A 147 -24.72 9.81 -0.38
N LEU A 148 -25.19 10.00 -1.61
CA LEU A 148 -25.73 11.29 -2.05
C LEU A 148 -27.00 11.71 -1.29
N ARG A 149 -27.79 10.76 -0.80
CA ARG A 149 -28.93 11.07 0.10
C ARG A 149 -28.43 11.57 1.44
N LEU A 150 -27.48 10.86 2.05
CA LEU A 150 -26.82 11.27 3.30
C LEU A 150 -26.23 12.69 3.19
N ALA A 151 -25.55 13.01 2.09
CA ALA A 151 -24.94 14.33 1.87
C ALA A 151 -25.96 15.48 1.72
N ARG A 152 -27.20 15.20 1.30
CA ARG A 152 -28.24 16.24 1.20
C ARG A 152 -28.72 16.72 2.57
N ASP A 153 -28.66 15.86 3.57
CA ASP A 153 -29.10 16.19 4.94
C ASP A 153 -28.07 17.07 5.68
N ARG A 154 -26.84 17.20 5.15
CA ARG A 154 -25.75 18.09 5.62
C ARG A 154 -25.33 17.92 7.09
N THR A 155 -25.76 16.85 7.74
CA THR A 155 -25.41 16.53 9.13
C THR A 155 -24.80 15.15 9.19
N LEU A 156 -23.53 15.06 9.60
CA LEU A 156 -22.84 13.80 9.85
C LEU A 156 -22.95 13.43 11.34
N GLY A 157 -23.39 12.21 11.62
CA GLY A 157 -23.48 11.66 12.97
C GLY A 157 -23.61 10.14 12.94
N ILE A 158 -23.51 9.48 14.10
CA ILE A 158 -23.58 8.01 14.17
C ILE A 158 -24.91 7.48 13.63
N GLU A 159 -26.02 8.13 13.95
CA GLU A 159 -27.34 7.71 13.45
C GLU A 159 -27.43 7.83 11.93
N ALA A 160 -26.87 8.90 11.35
CA ALA A 160 -26.85 9.12 9.91
C ALA A 160 -25.98 8.07 9.19
N ILE A 161 -24.81 7.73 9.75
CA ILE A 161 -23.97 6.63 9.24
C ILE A 161 -24.70 5.28 9.40
N GLY A 162 -25.40 5.07 10.51
CA GLY A 162 -26.22 3.88 10.73
C GLY A 162 -27.31 3.73 9.66
N GLY A 163 -28.04 4.80 9.36
CA GLY A 163 -29.03 4.82 8.28
C GLY A 163 -28.42 4.53 6.90
N PHE A 164 -27.25 5.11 6.61
CA PHE A 164 -26.51 4.81 5.38
C PHE A 164 -26.09 3.33 5.28
N ILE A 165 -25.64 2.72 6.38
CA ILE A 165 -25.29 1.30 6.42
C ILE A 165 -26.53 0.43 6.15
N GLU A 166 -27.68 0.77 6.74
CA GLU A 166 -28.94 0.05 6.50
C GLU A 166 -29.38 0.14 5.04
N ASP A 167 -29.33 1.34 4.44
CA ASP A 167 -29.62 1.56 3.02
C ASP A 167 -28.70 0.73 2.11
N CYS A 168 -27.45 0.54 2.51
CA CYS A 168 -26.46 -0.21 1.74
C CYS A 168 -26.57 -1.74 1.87
N ARG A 169 -27.36 -2.28 2.82
CA ARG A 169 -27.50 -3.73 3.03
C ARG A 169 -28.01 -4.49 1.80
N ALA A 170 -28.76 -3.82 0.93
CA ALA A 170 -29.24 -4.41 -0.31
C ALA A 170 -28.12 -4.70 -1.32
N PHE A 171 -27.01 -3.95 -1.27
CA PHE A 171 -25.89 -3.99 -2.23
C PHE A 171 -24.80 -4.95 -1.76
N LYS A 172 -25.12 -6.24 -1.72
CA LYS A 172 -24.28 -7.29 -1.10
C LYS A 172 -22.84 -7.34 -1.63
N THR A 173 -22.65 -6.93 -2.88
CA THR A 173 -21.37 -7.12 -3.58
C THR A 173 -20.47 -5.90 -3.44
N ALA A 174 -21.02 -4.76 -3.03
CA ALA A 174 -20.30 -3.52 -2.75
C ALA A 174 -19.97 -3.35 -1.25
N ARG A 175 -19.98 -4.44 -0.47
CA ARG A 175 -19.74 -4.37 0.98
C ARG A 175 -18.40 -3.73 1.34
N LEU A 176 -17.29 -4.15 0.72
CA LEU A 176 -15.97 -3.55 0.94
C LEU A 176 -15.95 -2.05 0.61
N TYR A 177 -16.68 -1.66 -0.44
CA TYR A 177 -16.80 -0.26 -0.84
C TYR A 177 -17.56 0.57 0.21
N CYS A 178 -18.69 0.05 0.69
CA CYS A 178 -19.47 0.65 1.77
C CYS A 178 -18.66 0.73 3.08
N ASP A 179 -17.96 -0.34 3.45
CA ASP A 179 -17.13 -0.41 4.65
C ASP A 179 -16.01 0.67 4.60
N GLY A 180 -15.35 0.83 3.44
CA GLY A 180 -14.32 1.85 3.23
C GLY A 180 -14.84 3.28 3.37
N ILE A 181 -16.02 3.58 2.82
CA ILE A 181 -16.69 4.87 3.02
C ILE A 181 -17.04 5.08 4.50
N CYS A 182 -17.57 4.06 5.18
CA CYS A 182 -17.92 4.16 6.59
C CYS A 182 -16.69 4.40 7.47
N HIS A 183 -15.58 3.69 7.21
CA HIS A 183 -14.32 3.93 7.91
C HIS A 183 -13.89 5.39 7.78
N TYR A 184 -13.99 5.97 6.58
CA TYR A 184 -13.70 7.38 6.38
C TYR A 184 -14.61 8.30 7.20
N LEU A 185 -15.93 8.13 7.11
CA LEU A 185 -16.91 8.97 7.82
C LEU A 185 -16.74 8.90 9.34
N TYR A 186 -16.49 7.71 9.89
CA TYR A 186 -16.15 7.57 11.31
C TYR A 186 -14.80 8.20 11.65
N GLY A 187 -13.85 8.21 10.72
CA GLY A 187 -12.59 8.92 10.86
C GLY A 187 -12.79 10.44 10.97
N VAL A 188 -13.66 11.02 10.14
CA VAL A 188 -14.04 12.43 10.22
C VAL A 188 -14.66 12.75 11.59
N LEU A 189 -15.66 11.96 12.03
CA LEU A 189 -16.28 12.14 13.35
C LEU A 189 -15.27 12.03 14.51
N ALA A 190 -14.33 11.09 14.42
CA ALA A 190 -13.28 10.93 15.43
C ALA A 190 -12.32 12.13 15.44
N LYS A 191 -11.94 12.64 14.27
CA LYS A 191 -11.04 13.79 14.14
C LYS A 191 -11.67 15.06 14.73
N GLU A 192 -12.94 15.30 14.42
CA GLU A 192 -13.73 16.45 14.89
C GLU A 192 -14.19 16.34 16.35
N GLN A 193 -13.96 15.19 16.99
CA GLN A 193 -14.44 14.90 18.34
C GLN A 193 -15.95 15.13 18.46
N ALA A 194 -16.71 14.65 17.48
CA ALA A 194 -18.15 14.82 17.45
C ALA A 194 -18.77 14.30 18.76
N PRO A 195 -19.70 15.07 19.38
CA PRO A 195 -20.28 14.72 20.67
C PRO A 195 -21.04 13.41 20.59
N ASP A 196 -21.12 12.70 21.72
CA ASP A 196 -21.91 11.47 21.88
C ASP A 196 -21.52 10.29 20.97
N THR A 197 -20.34 10.35 20.35
CA THR A 197 -19.86 9.26 19.48
C THR A 197 -19.11 8.15 20.20
N GLY A 198 -18.56 8.44 21.39
CA GLY A 198 -17.66 7.53 22.09
C GLY A 198 -16.33 7.26 21.37
N LEU A 199 -16.06 7.96 20.26
CA LEU A 199 -14.85 7.79 19.47
C LEU A 199 -13.70 8.61 20.05
N HIS A 200 -12.54 7.97 20.21
CA HIS A 200 -11.34 8.69 20.62
C HIS A 200 -10.66 9.33 19.40
N GLN A 201 -10.20 10.58 19.54
CA GLN A 201 -9.54 11.29 18.45
C GLN A 201 -8.39 10.48 17.84
N GLY A 202 -7.57 9.81 18.66
CA GLY A 202 -6.44 9.00 18.16
C GLY A 202 -6.81 7.88 17.16
N GLN A 203 -8.08 7.47 17.10
CA GLN A 203 -8.56 6.42 16.19
C GLN A 203 -8.73 6.90 14.74
N TYR A 204 -8.78 8.22 14.49
CA TYR A 204 -9.04 8.74 13.14
C TYR A 204 -8.00 8.24 12.13
N LYS A 205 -6.72 8.13 12.54
CA LYS A 205 -5.61 7.72 11.65
C LYS A 205 -5.79 6.30 11.14
N GLU A 206 -6.07 5.37 12.05
CA GLU A 206 -6.30 3.97 11.69
C GLU A 206 -7.50 3.84 10.74
N ARG A 207 -8.57 4.60 11.02
CA ARG A 207 -9.77 4.64 10.17
C ARG A 207 -9.48 5.20 8.78
N TYR A 208 -8.70 6.27 8.67
CA TYR A 208 -8.30 6.83 7.37
C TYR A 208 -7.43 5.86 6.56
N LEU A 209 -6.48 5.18 7.21
CA LEU A 209 -5.65 4.17 6.54
C LEU A 209 -6.48 2.99 6.05
N ARG A 210 -7.39 2.47 6.88
CA ARG A 210 -8.33 1.40 6.47
C ARG A 210 -9.20 1.84 5.29
N ALA A 211 -9.76 3.04 5.33
CA ALA A 211 -10.54 3.59 4.22
C ALA A 211 -9.70 3.69 2.95
N GLN A 212 -8.46 4.15 3.04
CA GLN A 212 -7.55 4.24 1.89
C GLN A 212 -7.27 2.85 1.29
N ASP A 213 -7.02 1.85 2.12
CA ASP A 213 -6.74 0.47 1.69
C ASP A 213 -7.97 -0.17 1.03
N GLU A 214 -9.13 -0.11 1.69
CA GLU A 214 -10.38 -0.69 1.20
C GLU A 214 -10.87 -0.02 -0.08
N LEU A 215 -10.71 1.30 -0.20
CA LEU A 215 -11.11 2.06 -1.38
C LEU A 215 -10.08 2.03 -2.52
N SER A 216 -8.85 1.57 -2.27
CA SER A 216 -7.75 1.61 -3.25
C SER A 216 -8.04 0.87 -4.56
N GLY A 217 -8.86 -0.18 -4.48
CA GLY A 217 -9.25 -0.98 -5.62
C GLY A 217 -10.41 -0.43 -6.43
N PHE A 218 -11.09 0.64 -6.01
CA PHE A 218 -12.26 1.15 -6.72
C PHE A 218 -11.91 2.41 -7.51
N ASP A 219 -11.89 2.33 -8.84
CA ASP A 219 -11.74 3.51 -9.70
C ASP A 219 -13.10 4.19 -9.91
N ARG A 220 -13.52 4.95 -8.89
CA ARG A 220 -14.79 5.70 -8.89
C ARG A 220 -14.59 7.11 -8.36
N PRO A 221 -15.39 8.10 -8.81
CA PRO A 221 -15.26 9.48 -8.37
C PRO A 221 -15.29 9.63 -6.85
N LEU A 222 -16.27 9.02 -6.17
CA LEU A 222 -16.39 9.14 -4.71
C LEU A 222 -15.21 8.46 -3.96
N ALA A 223 -14.75 7.30 -4.46
CA ALA A 223 -13.59 6.61 -3.90
C ALA A 223 -12.33 7.48 -4.00
N ASN A 224 -12.12 8.06 -5.18
CA ASN A 224 -10.98 8.92 -5.47
C ASN A 224 -11.04 10.23 -4.66
N SER A 225 -12.23 10.83 -4.49
CA SER A 225 -12.44 11.97 -3.60
C SER A 225 -12.02 11.65 -2.16
N ILE A 226 -12.53 10.57 -1.57
CA ILE A 226 -12.16 10.16 -0.20
C ILE A 226 -10.66 9.91 -0.09
N ARG A 227 -10.08 9.16 -1.02
CA ARG A 227 -8.64 8.85 -1.02
C ARG A 227 -7.79 10.10 -1.18
N SER A 228 -8.22 11.07 -2.00
CA SER A 228 -7.51 12.34 -2.16
C SER A 228 -7.56 13.19 -0.87
N LEU A 229 -8.67 13.20 -0.14
CA LEU A 229 -8.79 13.87 1.16
C LEU A 229 -7.89 13.23 2.21
N VAL A 230 -7.85 11.89 2.26
CA VAL A 230 -6.94 11.16 3.15
C VAL A 230 -5.47 11.44 2.81
N ALA A 231 -5.10 11.38 1.52
CA ALA A 231 -3.75 11.69 1.06
C ALA A 231 -3.36 13.14 1.40
N PHE A 232 -4.27 14.08 1.17
CA PHE A 232 -4.07 15.49 1.51
C PHE A 232 -3.88 15.66 3.01
N HIS A 233 -4.71 15.01 3.83
CA HIS A 233 -4.56 15.04 5.28
C HIS A 233 -3.15 14.62 5.69
N PHE A 234 -2.64 13.50 5.17
CA PHE A 234 -1.29 13.00 5.46
C PHE A 234 -0.14 13.74 4.76
N ASN A 235 -0.41 14.87 4.09
CA ASN A 235 0.56 15.67 3.32
C ASN A 235 1.16 14.96 2.10
N HIS A 236 0.50 13.89 1.60
CA HIS A 236 0.85 13.24 0.34
C HIS A 236 0.22 14.02 -0.83
N PHE A 237 0.72 15.24 -1.06
CA PHE A 237 0.09 16.20 -1.97
C PHE A 237 0.07 15.75 -3.44
N ALA A 238 1.11 15.05 -3.91
CA ALA A 238 1.15 14.52 -5.27
C ALA A 238 0.04 13.49 -5.53
N ASP A 239 -0.17 12.58 -4.58
CA ASP A 239 -1.24 11.58 -4.63
C ASP A 239 -2.62 12.27 -4.57
N ALA A 240 -2.77 13.24 -3.66
CA ALA A 240 -4.00 14.01 -3.54
C ALA A 240 -4.35 14.76 -4.83
N ALA A 241 -3.38 15.42 -5.47
CA ALA A 241 -3.58 16.14 -6.72
C ALA A 241 -3.88 15.22 -7.93
N THR A 242 -3.41 13.98 -7.88
CA THR A 242 -3.64 12.97 -8.91
C THR A 242 -5.05 12.39 -8.81
N LEU A 243 -5.52 12.14 -7.58
CA LEU A 243 -6.81 11.50 -7.31
C LEU A 243 -7.98 12.49 -7.25
N ALA A 244 -7.75 13.73 -6.82
CA ALA A 244 -8.81 14.71 -6.66
C ALA A 244 -9.42 15.12 -8.00
N ALA A 245 -10.74 15.31 -8.00
CA ALA A 245 -11.44 15.97 -9.10
C ALA A 245 -10.95 17.43 -9.27
N GLU A 246 -11.24 18.04 -10.42
CA GLU A 246 -11.01 19.47 -10.59
C GLU A 246 -11.77 20.26 -9.53
N GLY A 247 -11.07 21.12 -8.78
CA GLY A 247 -11.67 21.83 -7.65
C GLY A 247 -10.64 22.42 -6.69
N GLY A 248 -11.13 22.86 -5.52
CA GLY A 248 -10.30 23.49 -4.49
C GLY A 248 -9.24 22.56 -3.92
N LEU A 249 -9.60 21.30 -3.64
CA LEU A 249 -8.67 20.31 -3.08
C LEU A 249 -7.47 20.03 -4.00
N ARG A 250 -7.71 19.79 -5.29
CA ARG A 250 -6.64 19.53 -6.27
C ARG A 250 -5.72 20.73 -6.42
N HIS A 251 -6.30 21.93 -6.46
CA HIS A 251 -5.57 23.18 -6.54
C HIS A 251 -4.65 23.38 -5.33
N ALA A 252 -5.21 23.23 -4.12
CA ALA A 252 -4.45 23.35 -2.88
C ALA A 252 -3.33 22.29 -2.81
N ALA A 253 -3.62 21.04 -3.17
CA ALA A 253 -2.62 19.97 -3.20
C ALA A 253 -1.44 20.31 -4.12
N ARG A 254 -1.70 20.78 -5.34
CA ARG A 254 -0.64 21.23 -6.27
C ARG A 254 0.16 22.40 -5.72
N ALA A 255 -0.50 23.38 -5.11
CA ALA A 255 0.17 24.53 -4.52
C ALA A 255 1.12 24.10 -3.38
N PHE A 256 0.66 23.24 -2.47
CA PHE A 256 1.51 22.71 -1.39
C PHE A 256 2.64 21.82 -1.92
N GLU A 257 2.38 20.99 -2.93
CA GLU A 257 3.43 20.20 -3.58
C GLU A 257 4.50 21.09 -4.20
N GLY A 258 4.09 22.17 -4.87
CA GLY A 258 4.99 23.18 -5.43
C GLY A 258 5.84 23.86 -4.35
N LEU A 259 5.23 24.26 -3.23
CA LEU A 259 5.95 24.81 -2.09
C LEU A 259 7.04 23.85 -1.59
N LEU A 260 6.72 22.57 -1.39
CA LEU A 260 7.68 21.58 -0.92
C LEU A 260 8.85 21.37 -1.89
N LYS A 261 8.65 21.65 -3.19
CA LYS A 261 9.70 21.66 -4.23
C LYS A 261 10.49 22.98 -4.29
N GLY A 262 10.20 23.94 -3.41
CA GLY A 262 10.87 25.25 -3.33
C GLY A 262 10.29 26.31 -4.27
N LEU A 263 9.14 26.05 -4.92
CA LEU A 263 8.45 27.04 -5.74
C LEU A 263 7.66 28.02 -4.85
N PRO A 264 7.46 29.28 -5.27
CA PRO A 264 6.65 30.23 -4.52
C PRO A 264 5.15 29.89 -4.59
N TRP A 265 4.37 30.44 -3.65
CA TRP A 265 2.93 30.22 -3.58
C TRP A 265 2.20 30.57 -4.89
N HIS A 266 1.38 29.64 -5.39
CA HIS A 266 0.63 29.74 -6.66
C HIS A 266 1.49 30.07 -7.89
N PHE A 267 2.72 29.57 -7.98
CA PHE A 267 3.49 29.64 -9.22
C PHE A 267 2.71 28.94 -10.36
N GLU A 268 2.19 29.71 -11.32
CA GLU A 268 1.48 29.26 -12.54
C GLU A 268 0.09 28.62 -12.36
N LEU A 269 -0.55 28.78 -11.20
CA LEU A 269 -1.86 28.18 -10.91
C LEU A 269 -3.01 29.19 -11.13
N GLU A 270 -3.84 28.95 -12.16
CA GLU A 270 -5.10 29.70 -12.33
C GLU A 270 -6.02 29.46 -11.14
N ARG A 271 -6.61 30.54 -10.61
CA ARG A 271 -7.48 30.50 -9.43
C ARG A 271 -8.65 29.53 -9.68
N SER A 272 -8.77 28.50 -8.83
CA SER A 272 -9.95 27.63 -8.87
C SER A 272 -11.17 28.40 -8.39
N ALA A 273 -12.17 28.58 -9.26
CA ALA A 273 -13.45 29.21 -8.94
C ALA A 273 -14.45 28.23 -8.28
N ALA A 274 -14.05 26.98 -8.05
CA ALA A 274 -14.94 25.95 -7.53
C ALA A 274 -15.15 26.12 -6.01
N THR A 275 -16.31 26.65 -5.63
CA THR A 275 -16.85 26.53 -4.27
C THR A 275 -17.37 25.11 -4.07
N GLY A 276 -16.99 24.48 -2.95
CA GLY A 276 -17.36 23.10 -2.64
C GLY A 276 -18.87 22.84 -2.67
N GLY A 277 -19.25 21.63 -3.09
CA GLY A 277 -20.63 21.16 -3.06
C GLY A 277 -20.95 20.47 -1.73
N ALA A 278 -22.24 20.23 -1.44
CA ALA A 278 -22.68 19.56 -0.19
C ALA A 278 -22.00 18.20 0.08
N VAL A 279 -21.57 17.51 -0.97
CA VAL A 279 -20.78 16.27 -0.88
C VAL A 279 -19.36 16.54 -0.37
N GLU A 280 -18.70 17.58 -0.88
CA GLU A 280 -17.36 17.97 -0.44
C GLU A 280 -17.38 18.48 0.99
N ASP A 281 -18.42 19.24 1.36
CA ASP A 281 -18.63 19.70 2.75
C ASP A 281 -18.85 18.52 3.71
N LEU A 282 -19.65 17.50 3.34
CA LEU A 282 -19.85 16.32 4.19
C LEU A 282 -18.57 15.50 4.34
N LEU A 283 -17.79 15.39 3.26
CA LEU A 283 -16.58 14.59 3.24
C LEU A 283 -15.42 15.29 3.95
N THR A 284 -15.40 16.61 4.04
CA THR A 284 -14.22 17.34 4.49
C THR A 284 -14.40 17.79 5.93
N ASP A 285 -13.45 17.42 6.79
CA ASP A 285 -13.45 17.88 8.17
C ASP A 285 -13.19 19.39 8.27
N GLN A 286 -13.65 20.00 9.37
CA GLN A 286 -13.59 21.46 9.56
C GLN A 286 -12.19 22.05 9.45
N ASP A 287 -11.14 21.35 9.93
CA ASP A 287 -9.76 21.83 9.83
C ASP A 287 -9.28 21.84 8.38
N THR A 288 -9.62 20.79 7.63
CA THR A 288 -9.30 20.69 6.21
C THR A 288 -10.06 21.75 5.41
N LEU A 289 -11.34 21.99 5.71
CA LEU A 289 -12.13 23.07 5.09
C LEU A 289 -11.51 24.45 5.31
N GLU A 290 -11.07 24.76 6.54
CA GLU A 290 -10.38 26.02 6.83
C GLU A 290 -9.08 26.15 6.02
N ILE A 291 -8.30 25.07 5.90
CA ILE A 291 -7.05 25.06 5.13
C ILE A 291 -7.32 25.26 3.63
N LEU A 292 -8.35 24.62 3.08
CA LEU A 292 -8.74 24.79 1.68
C LEU A 292 -9.24 26.20 1.41
N ALA A 293 -10.03 26.78 2.33
CA ALA A 293 -10.47 28.16 2.24
C ALA A 293 -9.28 29.14 2.25
N ASP A 294 -8.34 28.97 3.18
CA ASP A 294 -7.13 29.79 3.22
C ASP A 294 -6.28 29.58 1.95
N ALA A 295 -6.14 28.35 1.46
CA ALA A 295 -5.38 28.03 0.25
C ALA A 295 -6.01 28.56 -1.06
N SER A 296 -7.31 28.84 -1.06
CA SER A 296 -8.02 29.41 -2.21
C SER A 296 -7.63 30.88 -2.50
N HIS A 297 -7.00 31.54 -1.53
CA HIS A 297 -6.56 32.92 -1.64
C HIS A 297 -5.22 33.03 -2.39
N GLY A 298 -5.13 34.07 -3.23
CA GLY A 298 -3.86 34.47 -3.85
C GLY A 298 -2.90 35.09 -2.83
N LEU A 299 -1.61 35.18 -3.18
CA LEU A 299 -0.58 35.68 -2.27
C LEU A 299 -0.89 37.08 -1.71
N PHE A 300 -1.40 37.98 -2.53
CA PHE A 300 -1.80 39.33 -2.10
C PHE A 300 -2.97 39.34 -1.12
N GLU A 301 -3.95 38.44 -1.29
CA GLU A 301 -5.07 38.34 -0.33
C GLU A 301 -4.59 37.78 1.01
N LEU A 302 -3.63 36.84 0.98
CA LEU A 302 -3.05 36.25 2.19
C LEU A 302 -2.29 37.26 3.06
N THR A 303 -1.61 38.27 2.47
CA THR A 303 -0.91 39.30 3.27
C THR A 303 -1.85 40.12 4.14
N THR A 304 -3.14 40.24 3.75
CA THR A 304 -4.17 40.92 4.56
C THR A 304 -4.77 40.04 5.66
N ARG A 305 -4.43 38.74 5.68
CA ARG A 305 -5.01 37.72 6.58
C ARG A 305 -3.97 37.11 7.53
N THR A 306 -2.78 37.69 7.63
CA THR A 306 -1.67 37.16 8.44
C THR A 306 -2.06 36.88 9.89
N ASP A 307 -2.82 37.78 10.53
CA ASP A 307 -3.30 37.59 11.91
C ASP A 307 -4.21 36.37 12.06
N VAL A 308 -5.10 36.16 11.08
CA VAL A 308 -6.02 35.01 11.02
C VAL A 308 -5.22 33.73 10.82
N LEU A 309 -4.29 33.70 9.87
CA LEU A 309 -3.43 32.56 9.58
C LEU A 309 -2.55 32.18 10.77
N GLN A 310 -1.97 33.17 11.46
CA GLN A 310 -1.23 32.94 12.70
C GLN A 310 -2.13 32.43 13.82
N GLY A 311 -3.37 32.93 13.93
CA GLY A 311 -4.38 32.41 14.86
C GLY A 311 -4.69 30.94 14.59
N HIS A 312 -4.92 30.60 13.33
CA HIS A 312 -5.12 29.23 12.85
C HIS A 312 -3.93 28.32 13.19
N LEU A 313 -2.70 28.75 12.91
CA LEU A 313 -1.48 28.02 13.23
C LEU A 313 -1.29 27.80 14.74
N ARG A 314 -1.65 28.78 15.58
CA ARG A 314 -1.59 28.65 17.05
C ARG A 314 -2.61 27.66 17.61
N ARG A 315 -3.81 27.60 17.01
CA ARG A 315 -4.85 26.62 17.39
C ARG A 315 -4.51 25.20 16.94
N ALA A 316 -3.79 25.07 15.82
CA ALA A 316 -3.41 23.76 15.29
C ALA A 316 -2.48 23.02 16.25
N GLY A 317 -2.94 21.88 16.75
CA GLY A 317 -2.12 20.97 17.54
C GLY A 317 -0.95 20.38 16.74
N MET A 318 -0.10 19.60 17.39
CA MET A 318 0.95 18.85 16.70
C MET A 318 0.31 17.80 15.79
N GLY A 319 0.52 17.90 14.47
CA GLY A 319 -0.10 17.00 13.50
C GLY A 319 0.10 17.44 12.06
N TYR A 320 -0.50 16.71 11.12
CA TYR A 320 -0.29 16.92 9.69
C TYR A 320 -0.82 18.27 9.19
N ASP A 321 -1.91 18.77 9.78
CA ASP A 321 -2.54 20.03 9.39
C ASP A 321 -1.75 21.27 9.82
N ARG A 322 -0.92 21.13 10.87
CA ARG A 322 -0.01 22.19 11.33
C ARG A 322 1.01 22.56 10.24
N LEU A 323 1.52 21.57 9.50
CA LEU A 323 2.44 21.82 8.39
C LEU A 323 1.80 22.73 7.33
N LYS A 324 0.61 22.37 6.85
CA LYS A 324 -0.12 23.15 5.82
C LYS A 324 -0.34 24.59 6.27
N ARG A 325 -0.80 24.77 7.51
CA ARG A 325 -1.01 26.10 8.10
C ARG A 325 0.30 26.87 8.27
N ALA A 326 1.40 26.20 8.63
CA ALA A 326 2.72 26.84 8.76
C ALA A 326 3.27 27.31 7.41
N LEU A 327 3.16 26.48 6.37
CA LEU A 327 3.56 26.82 5.00
C LEU A 327 2.80 28.07 4.50
N LEU A 328 1.47 28.07 4.60
CA LEU A 328 0.62 29.21 4.23
C LEU A 328 0.97 30.49 4.99
N THR A 329 1.08 30.37 6.32
CA THR A 329 1.41 31.51 7.19
C THR A 329 2.78 32.08 6.84
N CYS A 330 3.76 31.22 6.57
CA CYS A 330 5.10 31.64 6.21
C CYS A 330 5.14 32.36 4.86
N GLU A 331 4.47 31.84 3.83
CA GLU A 331 4.37 32.53 2.52
C GLU A 331 3.67 33.88 2.64
N ALA A 332 2.57 33.96 3.41
CA ALA A 332 1.86 35.22 3.65
C ALA A 332 2.75 36.27 4.33
N LEU A 333 3.46 35.88 5.39
CA LEU A 333 4.37 36.77 6.13
C LEU A 333 5.59 37.16 5.30
N ALA A 334 6.11 36.26 4.46
CA ALA A 334 7.23 36.56 3.57
C ALA A 334 6.86 37.52 2.42
N ALA A 335 5.58 37.65 2.11
CA ALA A 335 5.09 38.60 1.10
C ALA A 335 4.72 39.97 1.68
N CYS A 336 4.64 40.12 3.00
CA CYS A 336 4.48 41.41 3.66
C CYS A 336 5.76 42.26 3.52
N GLN A 337 5.63 43.58 3.42
CA GLN A 337 6.77 44.49 3.23
C GLN A 337 7.33 45.05 4.56
N ASP A 338 7.12 44.35 5.67
CA ASP A 338 7.52 44.79 7.01
C ASP A 338 8.54 43.83 7.66
N THR A 339 9.40 44.40 8.51
CA THR A 339 10.53 43.66 9.11
C THR A 339 10.06 42.60 10.11
N ASP A 340 8.97 42.85 10.85
CA ASP A 340 8.48 41.94 11.87
C ASP A 340 7.92 40.66 11.24
N SER A 341 7.17 40.79 10.15
CA SER A 341 6.66 39.68 9.34
C SER A 341 7.81 38.86 8.75
N HIS A 342 8.85 39.49 8.21
CA HIS A 342 10.04 38.78 7.71
C HIS A 342 10.76 38.01 8.82
N VAL A 343 10.90 38.58 10.02
CA VAL A 343 11.49 37.88 11.17
C VAL A 343 10.64 36.67 11.57
N ALA A 344 9.31 36.81 11.60
CA ALA A 344 8.40 35.72 11.88
C ALA A 344 8.45 34.61 10.81
N ALA A 345 8.50 34.98 9.52
CA ALA A 345 8.63 34.04 8.42
C ALA A 345 9.95 33.25 8.51
N ARG A 346 11.08 33.93 8.77
CA ARG A 346 12.40 33.27 8.97
C ARG A 346 12.37 32.29 10.15
N ARG A 347 11.68 32.65 11.23
CA ARG A 347 11.53 31.77 12.40
C ARG A 347 10.76 30.49 12.02
N LEU A 348 9.64 30.62 11.30
CA LEU A 348 8.86 29.47 10.84
C LEU A 348 9.67 28.58 9.89
N ALA A 349 10.35 29.14 8.89
CA ALA A 349 11.18 28.37 7.97
C ALA A 349 12.28 27.57 8.70
N ARG A 350 12.93 28.19 9.71
CA ARG A 350 13.95 27.51 10.54
C ARG A 350 13.40 26.36 11.37
N GLU A 351 12.13 26.43 11.82
CA GLU A 351 11.49 25.34 12.57
C GLU A 351 11.39 24.05 11.74
N TYR A 352 11.15 24.19 10.44
CA TYR A 352 10.95 23.08 9.51
C TYR A 352 12.20 22.67 8.72
N LEU A 353 13.29 23.44 8.80
CA LEU A 353 14.57 23.12 8.16
C LEU A 353 15.16 21.73 8.53
N PRO A 354 15.03 21.23 9.78
CA PRO A 354 15.58 19.93 10.14
C PRO A 354 14.90 18.74 9.46
N GLN A 355 13.64 18.88 9.07
CA GLN A 355 12.82 17.79 8.51
C GLN A 355 13.18 17.58 7.03
N ALA A 356 13.36 16.32 6.62
CA ALA A 356 13.77 15.99 5.25
C ALA A 356 12.74 16.47 4.21
N ASP A 357 11.45 16.25 4.47
CA ASP A 357 10.36 16.53 3.52
C ASP A 357 10.11 18.02 3.28
N THR A 358 10.54 18.89 4.20
CA THR A 358 10.34 20.35 4.13
C THR A 358 11.64 21.13 3.96
N ARG A 359 12.79 20.46 3.91
CA ARG A 359 14.10 21.11 3.85
C ARG A 359 14.24 22.01 2.61
N VAL A 360 13.89 21.49 1.45
CA VAL A 360 14.00 22.21 0.17
C VAL A 360 13.19 23.50 0.20
N TRP A 361 11.94 23.44 0.68
CA TRP A 361 11.10 24.61 0.90
C TRP A 361 11.74 25.60 1.88
N ALA A 362 12.19 25.13 3.05
CA ALA A 362 12.73 25.98 4.10
C ALA A 362 14.00 26.72 3.64
N GLU A 363 14.88 26.04 2.90
CA GLU A 363 16.07 26.64 2.29
C GLU A 363 15.70 27.70 1.26
N ALA A 364 14.81 27.37 0.32
CA ALA A 364 14.34 28.30 -0.70
C ALA A 364 13.68 29.56 -0.08
N MET A 365 12.86 29.38 0.95
CA MET A 365 12.23 30.47 1.68
C MET A 365 13.26 31.37 2.38
N LEU A 366 14.25 30.77 3.06
CA LEU A 366 15.30 31.54 3.73
C LEU A 366 16.17 32.31 2.73
N GLU A 367 16.45 31.77 1.54
CA GLU A 367 17.15 32.50 0.49
C GLU A 367 16.32 33.67 -0.04
N ARG A 368 15.02 33.48 -0.33
CA ARG A 368 14.10 34.56 -0.75
C ARG A 368 14.08 35.71 0.26
N LEU A 369 14.04 35.38 1.56
CA LEU A 369 14.04 36.36 2.63
C LEU A 369 15.39 37.03 2.87
N LYS A 370 16.50 36.61 2.25
CA LYS A 370 17.79 37.33 2.29
C LYS A 370 17.87 38.39 1.20
N THR A 371 17.18 38.16 0.08
CA THR A 371 17.16 39.05 -1.09
C THR A 371 16.17 40.21 -0.96
N LEU A 372 15.30 40.17 0.05
CA LEU A 372 14.31 41.18 0.43
C LEU A 372 14.78 41.89 1.70
#